data_AF-A0A914MQM6-F1
#
_entry.id   AF-A0A914MQM6-F1
#
_cell.length_a   1.000
_cell.length_b   1.000
_cell.length_c   1.000
_cell.angle_alpha   90.00
_cell.angle_beta   90.00
_cell.angle_gamma   90.00
#
_symmetry.space_group_name_H-M   'P 1'
#
loop_
_entity.id
_entity.type
_entity.pdbx_description
1 polymer ?
#
loop_
_entity_poly.entity_id
_entity_poly.type
_entity_poly.pdbx_seq_one_letter_code
_entity_poly.pdbx_strand_id
1 'polypeptide(L)' 'MDKFCYKFTSNSGGTEFVKRGCSVMFCTPLGEGCTKMEFEGVEGEMCCCSDTSYCNNAKIFKINIYISIFLLIFCLVFL' A
#
# COMPACT_ATOMS: atom_id res chain seq x y z
N MET A 1 -20.69 -0.36 -10.52
CA MET A 1 -19.55 0.53 -10.76
C MET A 1 -18.36 -0.10 -10.09
N ASP A 2 -17.40 -0.58 -10.88
CA ASP A 2 -16.16 -1.14 -10.35
C ASP A 2 -15.44 -0.05 -9.55
N LYS A 3 -15.28 -0.29 -8.26
CA LYS A 3 -14.63 0.66 -7.35
C LYS A 3 -13.13 0.39 -7.40
N PHE A 4 -12.39 1.27 -8.06
CA PHE A 4 -10.94 1.25 -7.98
C PHE A 4 -10.44 2.07 -6.79
N CYS A 5 -9.55 1.48 -6.02
CA CYS A 5 -8.83 2.07 -4.91
C CYS A 5 -7.42 2.50 -5.36
N TYR A 6 -6.88 3.57 -4.77
CA TYR A 6 -5.51 4.00 -5.01
C TYR A 6 -4.75 4.31 -3.72
N LYS A 7 -3.43 4.15 -3.79
CA LYS A 7 -2.44 4.59 -2.81
C LYS A 7 -1.30 5.29 -3.53
N PHE A 8 -1.13 6.58 -3.26
CA PHE A 8 0.01 7.37 -3.69
C PHE A 8 1.02 7.49 -2.55
N THR A 9 2.28 7.19 -2.82
CA THR A 9 3.38 7.26 -1.86
C THR A 9 4.51 8.09 -2.46
N SER A 10 4.92 9.15 -1.77
CA SER A 10 6.08 9.97 -2.15
C SER A 10 7.04 10.10 -0.98
N ASN A 11 8.34 10.19 -1.27
CA ASN A 11 9.37 10.43 -0.26
C ASN A 11 10.10 11.72 -0.62
N SER A 12 9.95 12.75 0.20
CA SER A 12 10.61 14.04 0.02
C SER A 12 11.32 14.42 1.31
N GLY A 13 12.63 14.63 1.24
CA GLY A 13 13.44 15.07 2.38
C GLY A 13 13.41 14.14 3.60
N GLY A 14 13.19 12.83 3.41
CA GLY A 14 13.10 11.86 4.50
C GLY A 14 11.73 11.75 5.16
N THR A 15 10.72 12.48 4.67
CA THR A 15 9.32 12.35 5.10
C THR A 15 8.52 11.60 4.04
N GLU A 16 7.83 10.55 4.47
CA GLU A 16 6.92 9.77 3.63
C GLU A 16 5.54 10.45 3.60
N PHE A 17 5.09 10.85 2.41
CA PHE A 17 3.75 11.34 2.15
C PHE A 17 2.90 10.23 1.54
N VAL A 18 1.76 9.91 2.17
CA VAL A 18 0.86 8.84 1.71
C VAL A 18 -0.55 9.39 1.53
N LYS A 19 -1.06 9.39 0.30
CA LYS A 19 -2.44 9.75 -0.04
C LYS A 19 -3.21 8.50 -0.49
N ARG A 20 -4.44 8.32 -0.02
CA ARG A 20 -5.24 7.12 -0.28
C ARG A 20 -6.67 7.50 -0.61
N GLY A 21 -7.31 6.74 -1.48
CA GLY A 21 -8.70 6.99 -1.84
C GLY A 21 -9.26 5.94 -2.79
N CYS A 22 -10.42 6.25 -3.37
CA CYS A 22 -11.02 5.51 -4.46
C CYS A 22 -11.27 6.48 -5.62
N SER A 23 -10.78 6.13 -6.81
CA SER A 23 -10.98 6.95 -8.01
C SER A 23 -10.86 6.09 -9.26
N VAL A 24 -11.97 6.03 -10.00
CA VAL A 24 -12.01 5.40 -11.33
C VAL A 24 -11.15 6.21 -12.31
N MET A 25 -11.14 7.54 -12.20
CA MET A 25 -10.42 8.42 -13.12
C MET A 25 -8.91 8.18 -13.16
N PHE A 26 -8.28 7.93 -12.01
CA PHE A 26 -6.83 7.67 -11.95
C PHE A 26 -6.49 6.21 -12.21
N CYS A 27 -7.34 5.27 -11.77
CA CYS A 27 -7.02 3.86 -11.82
C CYS A 27 -7.50 3.11 -13.05
N THR A 28 -8.52 3.59 -13.77
CA THR A 28 -8.93 2.98 -15.05
C THR A 28 -7.80 2.97 -16.09
N PRO A 29 -7.04 4.06 -16.31
CA PRO A 29 -5.91 4.01 -17.25
C PRO A 29 -4.69 3.24 -16.73
N LEU A 30 -4.53 3.11 -15.40
CA LEU A 30 -3.41 2.40 -14.79
C LEU A 30 -3.64 0.90 -14.64
N GLY A 31 -4.91 0.46 -14.55
CA GLY A 31 -5.26 -0.90 -14.20
C GLY A 31 -4.86 -1.27 -12.77
N GLU A 32 -4.76 -2.57 -12.50
CA GLU A 32 -4.18 -3.06 -11.26
C GLU A 32 -2.66 -3.05 -11.35
N GLY A 33 -2.00 -2.32 -10.45
CA GLY A 33 -0.54 -2.19 -10.47
C GLY A 33 -0.06 -0.88 -9.90
N CYS A 34 1.27 -0.69 -9.91
CA CYS A 34 1.93 0.51 -9.41
C CYS A 34 2.70 1.20 -10.53
N THR A 35 2.62 2.52 -10.60
CA THR A 35 3.42 3.33 -11.52
C THR A 35 4.00 4.54 -10.82
N LYS A 36 5.11 5.07 -11.35
CA LYS A 36 5.61 6.38 -10.94
C LYS A 36 4.86 7.47 -11.69
N MET A 37 4.36 8.45 -10.96
CA MET A 37 3.67 9.59 -11.53
C MET A 37 3.80 10.83 -10.64
N GLU A 38 3.55 11.98 -11.24
CA GLU A 38 3.38 13.22 -10.52
C GLU A 38 1.90 13.38 -10.12
N PHE A 39 1.66 13.63 -8.84
CA PHE A 39 0.32 13.87 -8.30
C PHE A 39 0.34 15.15 -7.46
N GLU A 40 -0.45 16.16 -7.87
CA GLU A 40 -0.50 17.48 -7.21
C GLU A 40 0.88 18.16 -7.07
N GLY A 41 1.75 18.05 -8.07
CA GLY A 41 3.08 18.66 -8.06
C GLY A 41 4.15 17.87 -7.30
N VAL A 42 3.82 16.65 -6.87
CA VAL A 42 4.72 15.76 -6.12
C VAL A 42 4.96 14.48 -6.91
N GLU A 43 6.21 14.13 -7.18
CA GLU A 43 6.56 12.83 -7.76
C GLU A 43 6.44 11.72 -6.71
N GLY A 44 5.82 10.61 -7.08
CA GLY A 44 5.70 9.44 -6.22
C GLY A 44 5.24 8.20 -6.98
N GLU A 45 4.94 7.14 -6.24
CA GLU A 45 4.39 5.90 -6.76
C GLU A 45 2.89 5.84 -6.47
N MET A 46 2.07 5.72 -7.52
CA MET A 46 0.64 5.45 -7.41
C MET A 46 0.36 3.98 -7.69
N CYS A 47 -0.19 3.28 -6.70
CA CYS A 47 -0.70 1.93 -6.84
C CYS A 47 -2.22 1.94 -6.91
N CYS A 48 -2.78 1.25 -7.90
CA CYS A 48 -4.21 1.06 -8.11
C CYS A 48 -4.59 -0.41 -7.97
N CYS A 49 -5.80 -0.65 -7.47
CA CYS A 49 -6.34 -1.99 -7.30
C CYS A 49 -7.87 -1.98 -7.27
N SER A 50 -8.47 -3.14 -7.53
CA SER A 50 -9.87 -3.41 -7.21
C SER A 50 -10.20 -3.23 -5.72
N ASP A 51 -11.48 -3.01 -5.42
CA ASP A 51 -12.00 -2.92 -4.06
C ASP A 51 -11.83 -4.19 -3.23
N THR A 52 -11.66 -5.34 -3.89
CA THR A 52 -11.36 -6.63 -3.25
C THR A 52 -9.91 -6.77 -2.78
N SER A 53 -8.99 -5.97 -3.34
CA SER A 53 -7.55 -6.12 -3.14
C SER A 53 -6.99 -5.22 -2.03
N TYR A 54 -7.77 -4.24 -1.56
CA TYR A 54 -7.45 -3.36 -0.43
C TYR A 54 -6.02 -2.76 -0.47
N CYS A 55 -5.47 -2.44 -1.64
CA CYS A 55 -4.11 -1.87 -1.77
C CYS A 55 -3.98 -0.48 -1.13
N ASN A 56 -5.09 0.21 -0.89
CA ASN A 56 -5.14 1.47 -0.15
C ASN A 56 -5.10 1.30 1.38
N ASN A 57 -4.82 0.09 1.87
CA ASN A 57 -4.75 -0.17 3.30
C ASN A 57 -3.59 0.58 3.97
N ALA A 58 -3.81 0.97 5.23
CA ALA A 58 -2.99 1.92 5.95
C ALA A 58 -1.65 1.39 6.43
N LYS A 59 -1.49 0.07 6.46
CA LYS A 59 -0.37 -0.58 7.09
C LYS A 59 0.08 -1.75 6.23
N ILE A 60 1.21 -1.57 5.55
CA ILE A 60 2.12 -2.70 5.38
C ILE A 60 2.75 -2.86 6.76
N PHE A 61 2.12 -3.68 7.60
CA PHE A 61 2.68 -4.02 8.89
C PHE A 61 3.91 -4.89 8.62
N LYS A 62 5.09 -4.26 8.54
CA LYS A 62 6.36 -4.97 8.40
C LYS A 62 6.63 -5.69 9.74
N ILE A 63 6.03 -6.86 9.92
CA ILE A 63 6.45 -7.77 10.99
C ILE A 63 7.89 -8.14 10.73
N ASN A 64 8.75 -7.83 11.68
CA ASN A 64 10.11 -8.31 11.67
C ASN A 64 10.07 -9.85 11.73
N ILE A 65 10.65 -10.50 10.72
CA ILE A 65 10.62 -11.95 10.57
C ILE A 65 11.18 -12.66 11.81
N TYR A 66 12.16 -12.06 12.49
CA TYR A 66 12.73 -12.60 13.73
C TYR A 66 11.72 -12.64 14.88
N ILE A 67 10.87 -11.61 15.01
CA ILE A 67 9.81 -11.56 16.02
C ILE A 67 8.73 -12.60 15.72
N SER A 68 8.39 -12.78 14.43
CA SER A 68 7.43 -13.81 14.00
C SER A 68 7.91 -15.23 14.30
N ILE A 69 9.19 -15.51 14.03
CA ILE A 69 9.79 -16.83 14.29
C ILE A 69 9.86 -17.09 15.80
N PHE A 70 10.26 -16.09 16.59
CA PHE A 70 10.31 -16.21 18.04
C PHE A 70 8.94 -16.53 18.66
N LEU A 71 7.88 -15.84 18.22
CA LEU A 71 6.51 -16.11 18.67
C LEU A 71 6.03 -17.50 18.28
N LEU A 72 6.33 -17.97 17.06
CA LEU A 72 6.00 -19.32 16.62
C LEU A 72 6.66 -20.40 17.49
N ILE A 73 7.95 -20.25 17.78
CA ILE A 73 8.69 -21.19 18.63
C ILE A 73 8.13 -21.16 20.06
N PHE A 74 7.85 -19.98 20.60
CA PHE A 74 7.24 -19.84 21.92
C PHE A 74 5.89 -20.55 21.99
N CYS A 75 5.00 -20.34 21.01
CA CYS A 75 3.74 -21.06 20.95
C CYS A 75 3.94 -22.58 20.87
N LEU A 76 4.85 -23.09 20.03
CA LEU A 76 5.08 -24.54 19.90
C LEU A 76 5.66 -25.20 21.16
N VAL A 77 6.40 -24.45 21.98
CA VAL A 77 7.00 -24.97 23.22
C VAL A 77 6.02 -24.95 24.39
N PHE A 78 5.10 -23.99 24.41
CA PHE A 78 4.18 -23.76 25.52
C PHE A 78 2.73 -24.19 25.22
N LEU A 79 2.46 -24.82 24.07
CA LEU A 79 1.17 -25.48 23.75
C LEU A 79 1.20 -26.97 24.11
#